data_AF-A0A507FHY5-F1
#
_entry.id   AF-A0A507FHY5-F1
#
_cell.length_a   1.000
_cell.length_b   1.000
_cell.length_c   1.000
_cell.angle_alpha   90.00
_cell.angle_beta   90.00
_cell.angle_gamma   90.00
#
_symmetry.space_group_name_H-M   'P 1'
#
loop_
_entity.id
_entity.type
_entity.pdbx_description
1 polymer ?
#
loop_
_entity_poly.entity_id
_entity_poly.type
_entity_poly.pdbx_seq_one_letter_code
_entity_poly.pdbx_strand_id
1 'polypeptide(L)'
;MLVKRALATLRRLLAGHARRLPVTVLACVFTVLLLAAVLDCPDLLLRTTLHYWTDREGTRASSAVAHVGTNSDGTLRAPIPAFILRTFKSADRLDIENAAANGSDSARERMTWFKTWEGHNPNHVQIIFNDDDADRFIKGTFDPYIVKAFYKLPRIVQRADMTRYLMLYEFGGVYTDMDTECFTPIDQWTYGHQMVRAIVGVEMPGTTNEGLDQIVQWTMAMAPRHEFLDDVIRALSHRVHKNTREFLTHVDNVVPITGPGLWTDVFYDYLRKKEFDPHAVIGMHRAYKLIGDFMLLGRVHFQVPFIFSMHRFSGEFKDGWKKKQEKLLLSPADISTEATNDSPPASIKLSRTIPHRILRPMRTSSRRQLKTMLTPSQWQWFNSWEHENPTHLQLLFGERDLDRFVKGAFSKKIGAAYFKLKRELRPLFGRYLMLYIFGGVSTRDSVECLRSFSEWDGVDDRTSLVLSVEMNGKLGDSVVAASPKNPFIRDLIAIITERIRTTSEEWLDKDAFVAAAIGDLAVIEIGKQYKFNASAAESSTVGYTKNKDILLLSSKYAVGEEAIFKIHKV
;
A
#
# COMPACT_ATOMS: atom_id res chain seq x y z
N MET A 1 -6.38 6.64 -54.76
CA MET A 1 -5.01 6.81 -54.23
C MET A 1 -4.81 6.08 -52.88
N LEU A 2 -5.69 6.30 -51.91
CA LEU A 2 -5.69 5.63 -50.59
C LEU A 2 -5.72 4.09 -50.65
N VAL A 3 -6.60 3.50 -51.48
CA VAL A 3 -6.69 2.04 -51.66
C VAL A 3 -5.38 1.43 -52.18
N LYS A 4 -4.65 2.13 -53.06
CA LYS A 4 -3.34 1.68 -53.56
C LYS A 4 -2.25 1.70 -52.49
N ARG A 5 -2.29 2.66 -51.55
CA ARG A 5 -1.36 2.72 -50.40
C ARG A 5 -1.65 1.61 -49.38
N ALA A 6 -2.92 1.37 -49.05
CA ALA A 6 -3.32 0.28 -48.16
C ALA A 6 -2.91 -1.11 -48.70
N LEU A 7 -3.11 -1.35 -49.99
CA LEU A 7 -2.69 -2.60 -50.66
C LEU A 7 -1.16 -2.77 -50.71
N ALA A 8 -0.39 -1.69 -50.82
CA ALA A 8 1.07 -1.74 -50.79
C ALA A 8 1.62 -2.10 -49.39
N THR A 9 1.02 -1.55 -48.33
CA THR A 9 1.38 -1.87 -46.94
C THR A 9 1.01 -3.30 -46.58
N LEU A 10 -0.17 -3.77 -47.01
CA LEU A 10 -0.61 -5.15 -46.82
C LEU A 10 0.32 -6.16 -47.54
N ARG A 11 0.77 -5.84 -48.76
CA ARG A 11 1.75 -6.66 -49.49
C ARG A 11 3.10 -6.77 -48.78
N ARG A 12 3.58 -5.69 -48.14
CA ARG A 12 4.84 -5.70 -47.37
C ARG A 12 4.74 -6.54 -46.09
N LEU A 13 3.59 -6.50 -45.42
CA LEU A 13 3.33 -7.29 -44.20
C LEU A 13 3.19 -8.79 -44.50
N LEU A 14 2.52 -9.14 -45.61
CA LEU A 14 2.35 -10.53 -46.04
C LEU A 14 3.64 -11.14 -46.61
N ALA A 15 4.57 -10.32 -47.10
CA ALA A 15 5.87 -10.79 -47.61
C ALA A 15 6.81 -11.34 -46.51
N GLY A 16 6.54 -11.06 -45.23
CA GLY A 16 7.36 -11.54 -44.10
C GLY A 16 6.78 -12.71 -43.31
N HIS A 17 5.49 -13.04 -43.49
CA HIS A 17 4.79 -14.04 -42.68
C HIS A 17 3.94 -14.96 -43.58
N ALA A 18 4.61 -15.71 -44.45
CA ALA A 18 3.97 -16.76 -45.21
C ALA A 18 3.65 -17.97 -44.31
N ARG A 19 2.53 -17.90 -43.57
CA ARG A 19 1.74 -19.07 -43.14
C ARG A 19 0.33 -18.66 -42.67
N ARG A 20 -0.64 -19.01 -43.53
CA ARG A 20 -2.11 -19.14 -43.35
C ARG A 20 -2.77 -18.37 -42.19
N LEU A 21 -3.05 -17.09 -42.40
CA LEU A 21 -4.10 -16.38 -41.66
C LEU A 21 -5.48 -16.71 -42.26
N PRO A 22 -6.52 -17.02 -41.45
CA PRO A 22 -7.87 -17.25 -41.94
C PRO A 22 -8.42 -16.05 -42.73
N VAL A 23 -9.25 -16.30 -43.74
CA VAL A 23 -9.84 -15.25 -44.62
C VAL A 23 -10.62 -14.20 -43.82
N THR A 24 -11.23 -14.60 -42.70
CA THR A 24 -11.92 -13.70 -41.76
C THR A 24 -10.96 -12.71 -41.08
N VAL A 25 -9.73 -13.13 -40.78
CA VAL A 25 -8.72 -12.27 -40.17
C VAL A 25 -8.17 -11.27 -41.19
N LEU A 26 -7.95 -11.70 -42.43
CA LEU A 26 -7.59 -10.79 -43.53
C LEU A 26 -8.69 -9.76 -43.78
N ALA A 27 -9.96 -10.16 -43.73
CA ALA A 27 -11.09 -9.23 -43.88
C ALA A 27 -11.14 -8.21 -42.74
N CYS A 28 -10.99 -8.61 -41.47
CA CYS A 28 -10.95 -7.69 -40.34
C CYS A 28 -9.76 -6.73 -40.39
N VAL A 29 -8.55 -7.22 -40.73
CA VAL A 29 -7.35 -6.37 -40.90
C VAL A 29 -7.58 -5.35 -42.01
N PHE A 30 -8.22 -5.74 -43.10
CA PHE A 30 -8.54 -4.84 -44.21
C PHE A 30 -9.58 -3.78 -43.82
N THR A 31 -10.61 -4.15 -43.07
CA THR A 31 -11.63 -3.22 -42.55
C THR A 31 -11.03 -2.22 -41.56
N VAL A 32 -10.13 -2.66 -40.68
CA VAL A 32 -9.40 -1.77 -39.74
C VAL A 32 -8.44 -0.85 -40.50
N LEU A 33 -7.76 -1.32 -41.55
CA LEU A 33 -6.92 -0.47 -42.42
C LEU A 33 -7.74 0.58 -43.16
N LEU A 34 -8.95 0.25 -43.61
CA LEU A 34 -9.89 1.19 -44.24
C LEU A 34 -10.38 2.24 -43.23
N LEU A 35 -10.79 1.82 -42.03
CA LEU A 35 -11.19 2.75 -40.96
C LEU A 35 -10.04 3.65 -40.52
N ALA A 36 -8.84 3.10 -40.38
CA ALA A 36 -7.68 3.86 -39.91
C ALA A 36 -7.12 4.81 -40.99
N ALA A 37 -7.38 4.55 -42.27
CA ALA A 37 -7.13 5.48 -43.37
C ALA A 37 -8.18 6.60 -43.48
N VAL A 38 -9.40 6.37 -42.99
CA VAL A 38 -10.45 7.41 -42.87
C VAL A 38 -10.22 8.30 -41.64
N LEU A 39 -9.60 7.75 -40.58
CA LEU A 39 -9.33 8.44 -39.32
C LEU A 39 -7.89 8.99 -39.19
N ASP A 40 -7.09 8.93 -40.26
CA ASP A 40 -5.69 9.38 -40.34
C ASP A 40 -4.78 8.87 -39.19
N CYS A 41 -5.01 7.63 -38.74
CA CYS A 41 -4.26 6.97 -37.66
C CYS A 41 -3.98 5.46 -37.93
N PRO A 42 -3.36 5.10 -39.08
CA PRO A 42 -3.18 3.71 -39.51
C PRO A 42 -2.29 2.85 -38.61
N ASP A 43 -1.28 3.44 -37.97
CA ASP A 43 -0.34 2.68 -37.12
C ASP A 43 -0.92 2.35 -35.73
N LEU A 44 -1.83 3.20 -35.23
CA LEU A 44 -2.33 3.10 -33.86
C LEU A 44 -3.45 2.05 -33.75
N LEU A 45 -4.45 2.10 -34.63
CA LEU A 45 -5.55 1.14 -34.62
C LEU A 45 -5.06 -0.28 -34.92
N LEU A 46 -4.19 -0.44 -35.92
CA LEU A 46 -3.70 -1.75 -36.34
C LEU A 46 -2.86 -2.42 -35.24
N ARG A 47 -1.95 -1.69 -34.59
CA ARG A 47 -1.13 -2.21 -33.49
C ARG A 47 -1.95 -2.49 -32.23
N THR A 48 -2.96 -1.67 -31.92
CA THR A 48 -3.82 -1.90 -30.76
C THR A 48 -4.68 -3.15 -30.96
N THR A 49 -5.21 -3.38 -32.16
CA THR A 49 -5.94 -4.61 -32.50
C THR A 49 -5.02 -5.82 -32.52
N LEU A 50 -3.81 -5.71 -33.08
CA LEU A 50 -2.81 -6.77 -33.01
C LEU A 50 -2.41 -7.10 -31.57
N HIS A 51 -2.20 -6.08 -30.71
CA HIS A 51 -1.85 -6.27 -29.31
C HIS A 51 -2.97 -6.98 -28.53
N TYR A 52 -4.23 -6.54 -28.70
CA TYR A 52 -5.40 -7.20 -28.10
C TYR A 52 -5.55 -8.67 -28.51
N TRP A 53 -5.13 -9.01 -29.73
CA TRP A 53 -5.26 -10.36 -30.28
C TRP A 53 -4.06 -11.26 -29.96
N THR A 54 -2.85 -10.71 -29.86
CA THR A 54 -1.66 -11.46 -29.44
C THR A 54 -1.61 -11.69 -27.93
N ASP A 55 -2.26 -10.83 -27.14
CA ASP A 55 -2.20 -10.88 -25.67
C ASP A 55 -3.32 -11.71 -25.02
N ARG A 56 -4.17 -12.39 -25.82
CA ARG A 56 -5.05 -13.45 -25.31
C ARG A 56 -4.28 -14.65 -24.76
N GLU A 57 -2.99 -14.79 -25.08
CA GLU A 57 -2.07 -15.74 -24.44
C GLU A 57 -1.34 -15.17 -23.20
N GLY A 58 -1.47 -13.87 -22.90
CA GLY A 58 -0.84 -13.17 -21.77
C GLY A 58 -1.40 -13.52 -20.38
N THR A 59 -2.40 -14.40 -20.31
CA THR A 59 -2.90 -14.96 -19.03
C THR A 59 -1.94 -15.96 -18.38
N ARG A 60 -0.77 -16.21 -18.99
CA ARG A 60 0.32 -16.98 -18.36
C ARG A 60 1.43 -16.08 -17.84
N ALA A 61 1.25 -15.72 -16.57
CA ALA A 61 2.28 -15.53 -15.55
C ALA A 61 3.20 -14.29 -15.64
N SER A 62 3.12 -13.48 -14.58
CA SER A 62 4.17 -12.53 -14.16
C SER A 62 5.49 -13.23 -13.75
N SER A 63 5.72 -14.48 -14.17
CA SER A 63 6.88 -15.30 -13.76
C SER A 63 8.19 -14.89 -14.44
N ALA A 64 8.14 -14.05 -15.46
CA ALA A 64 9.31 -13.64 -16.25
C ALA A 64 9.83 -12.24 -15.90
N VAL A 65 9.56 -11.72 -14.70
CA VAL A 65 10.30 -10.56 -14.20
C VAL A 65 11.75 -11.01 -14.00
N ALA A 66 12.67 -10.44 -14.80
CA ALA A 66 14.11 -10.63 -14.65
C ALA A 66 14.48 -10.51 -13.17
N HIS A 67 15.27 -11.45 -12.64
CA HIS A 67 15.51 -11.61 -11.22
C HIS A 67 15.79 -10.29 -10.50
N VAL A 68 14.78 -9.76 -9.82
CA VAL A 68 14.97 -8.67 -8.86
C VAL A 68 15.86 -9.26 -7.77
N GLY A 69 17.04 -8.67 -7.58
CA GLY A 69 17.97 -9.11 -6.54
C GLY A 69 17.35 -9.01 -5.15
N THR A 70 17.99 -9.60 -4.15
CA THR A 70 17.54 -9.52 -2.75
C THR A 70 18.46 -8.61 -1.93
N ASN A 71 17.88 -7.86 -1.00
CA ASN A 71 18.62 -7.13 0.03
C ASN A 71 19.34 -8.14 0.95
N SER A 72 20.30 -7.66 1.74
CA SER A 72 21.03 -8.51 2.70
C SER A 72 20.15 -9.12 3.79
N ASP A 73 18.99 -8.50 4.05
CA ASP A 73 17.98 -8.97 4.99
C ASP A 73 16.99 -10.00 4.39
N GLY A 74 17.17 -10.37 3.12
CA GLY A 74 16.30 -11.33 2.45
C GLY A 74 14.99 -10.77 1.91
N THR A 75 14.79 -9.44 1.89
CA THR A 75 13.68 -8.79 1.16
C THR A 75 14.03 -8.58 -0.31
N LEU A 76 13.03 -8.41 -1.19
CA LEU A 76 13.27 -8.05 -2.60
C LEU A 76 13.86 -6.63 -2.71
N ARG A 77 14.77 -6.41 -3.65
CA ARG A 77 15.42 -5.11 -3.91
C ARG A 77 14.51 -4.08 -4.58
N ALA A 78 13.29 -4.45 -4.97
CA ALA A 78 12.36 -3.54 -5.64
C ALA A 78 12.18 -2.26 -4.80
N PRO A 79 12.56 -1.07 -5.31
CA PRO A 79 12.47 0.15 -4.51
C PRO A 79 11.03 0.58 -4.24
N ILE A 80 10.12 0.28 -5.18
CA ILE A 80 8.67 0.48 -5.06
C ILE A 80 8.07 -0.83 -4.53
N PRO A 81 7.51 -0.86 -3.31
CA PRO A 81 6.90 -2.05 -2.74
C PRO A 81 5.70 -2.57 -3.54
N ALA A 82 5.45 -3.88 -3.49
CA ALA A 82 4.31 -4.52 -4.15
C ALA A 82 2.96 -4.29 -3.43
N PHE A 83 2.62 -3.02 -3.22
CA PHE A 83 1.35 -2.59 -2.63
C PHE A 83 0.53 -1.80 -3.66
N ILE A 84 -0.78 -2.03 -3.67
CA ILE A 84 -1.75 -1.21 -4.39
C ILE A 84 -2.58 -0.49 -3.33
N LEU A 85 -2.41 0.82 -3.25
CA LEU A 85 -3.00 1.69 -2.24
C LEU A 85 -4.25 2.36 -2.80
N ARG A 86 -5.32 2.39 -2.01
CA ARG A 86 -6.59 3.00 -2.41
C ARG A 86 -7.32 3.63 -1.23
N THR A 87 -8.18 4.58 -1.53
CA THR A 87 -9.17 5.12 -0.58
C THR A 87 -10.57 4.84 -1.10
N PHE A 88 -11.46 4.33 -0.25
CA PHE A 88 -12.85 4.08 -0.64
C PHE A 88 -13.81 4.11 0.55
N LYS A 89 -15.12 4.00 0.30
CA LYS A 89 -16.14 4.06 1.36
C LYS A 89 -16.07 2.91 2.36
N SER A 90 -15.58 1.75 1.93
CA SER A 90 -15.32 0.59 2.78
C SER A 90 -13.93 0.06 2.48
N ALA A 91 -13.26 -0.45 3.51
CA ALA A 91 -12.02 -1.20 3.41
C ALA A 91 -12.25 -2.72 3.25
N ASP A 92 -13.46 -3.21 3.56
CA ASP A 92 -13.81 -4.63 3.45
C ASP A 92 -14.19 -4.96 2.00
N ARG A 93 -13.37 -5.78 1.33
CA ARG A 93 -13.58 -6.17 -0.08
C ARG A 93 -14.94 -6.81 -0.31
N LEU A 94 -15.43 -7.61 0.63
CA LEU A 94 -16.74 -8.27 0.49
C LEU A 94 -17.86 -7.24 0.51
N ASP A 95 -17.74 -6.19 1.34
CA ASP A 95 -18.72 -5.10 1.36
C ASP A 95 -18.66 -4.27 0.06
N ILE A 96 -17.48 -4.03 -0.49
CA ILE A 96 -17.33 -3.36 -1.80
C ILE A 96 -17.98 -4.20 -2.91
N GLU A 97 -17.73 -5.51 -2.94
CA GLU A 97 -18.34 -6.43 -3.91
C GLU A 97 -19.87 -6.47 -3.79
N ASN A 98 -20.38 -6.59 -2.57
CA ASN A 98 -21.83 -6.59 -2.31
C ASN A 98 -22.47 -5.25 -2.68
N ALA A 99 -21.82 -4.13 -2.37
CA ALA A 99 -22.30 -2.80 -2.73
C ALA A 99 -22.32 -2.61 -4.25
N ALA A 100 -21.33 -3.14 -4.98
CA ALA A 100 -21.30 -3.09 -6.43
C ALA A 100 -22.39 -3.96 -7.07
N ALA A 101 -22.59 -5.20 -6.59
CA ALA A 101 -23.60 -6.11 -7.11
C ALA A 101 -25.03 -5.53 -6.99
N ASN A 102 -25.31 -4.90 -5.84
CA ASN A 102 -26.59 -4.28 -5.54
C ASN A 102 -26.67 -2.80 -5.95
N GLY A 103 -25.62 -2.27 -6.57
CA GLY A 103 -25.48 -0.85 -6.89
C GLY A 103 -25.98 -0.46 -8.28
N SER A 104 -25.57 0.73 -8.73
CA SER A 104 -25.79 1.20 -10.11
C SER A 104 -24.88 0.48 -11.11
N ASP A 105 -25.14 0.65 -12.40
CA ASP A 105 -24.26 0.10 -13.45
C ASP A 105 -22.84 0.64 -13.34
N SER A 106 -22.67 1.93 -13.01
CA SER A 106 -21.37 2.53 -12.71
C SER A 106 -20.67 1.93 -11.49
N ALA A 107 -21.40 1.32 -10.54
CA ALA A 107 -20.80 0.59 -9.44
C ALA A 107 -20.31 -0.81 -9.88
N ARG A 108 -21.08 -1.49 -10.74
CA ARG A 108 -20.70 -2.80 -11.33
C ARG A 108 -19.50 -2.68 -12.27
N GLU A 109 -19.49 -1.65 -13.12
CA GLU A 109 -18.36 -1.35 -14.01
C GLU A 109 -17.09 -1.05 -13.21
N ARG A 110 -17.20 -0.23 -12.16
CA ARG A 110 -16.06 0.05 -11.28
C ARG A 110 -15.49 -1.19 -10.63
N MET A 111 -16.35 -2.11 -10.19
CA MET A 111 -15.89 -3.39 -9.66
C MET A 111 -15.15 -4.22 -10.72
N THR A 112 -15.57 -4.15 -11.99
CA THR A 112 -14.90 -4.82 -13.10
C THR A 112 -13.49 -4.25 -13.30
N TRP A 113 -13.35 -2.92 -13.32
CA TRP A 113 -12.03 -2.27 -13.43
C TRP A 113 -11.16 -2.53 -12.20
N PHE A 114 -11.72 -2.44 -11.00
CA PHE A 114 -11.04 -2.75 -9.74
C PHE A 114 -10.40 -4.14 -9.77
N LYS A 115 -11.13 -5.15 -10.29
CA LYS A 115 -10.65 -6.55 -10.38
C LYS A 115 -9.49 -6.74 -11.36
N THR A 116 -9.35 -5.88 -12.38
CA THR A 116 -8.22 -5.97 -13.32
C THR A 116 -6.87 -5.79 -12.62
N TRP A 117 -6.79 -4.92 -11.63
CA TRP A 117 -5.57 -4.70 -10.85
C TRP A 117 -5.12 -5.96 -10.11
N GLU A 118 -6.05 -6.70 -9.51
CA GLU A 118 -5.76 -7.95 -8.84
C GLU A 118 -5.38 -9.06 -9.84
N GLY A 119 -6.04 -9.10 -11.00
CA GLY A 119 -5.76 -10.05 -12.07
C GLY A 119 -4.37 -9.89 -12.67
N HIS A 120 -3.97 -8.65 -12.98
CA HIS A 120 -2.65 -8.35 -13.56
C HIS A 120 -1.50 -8.41 -12.54
N ASN A 121 -1.79 -8.21 -11.25
CA ASN A 121 -0.77 -8.06 -10.22
C ASN A 121 -0.92 -9.10 -9.09
N PRO A 122 -0.72 -10.40 -9.38
CA PRO A 122 -0.99 -11.49 -8.43
C PRO A 122 -0.04 -11.51 -7.23
N ASN A 123 1.05 -10.74 -7.26
CA ASN A 123 2.02 -10.60 -6.17
C ASN A 123 1.86 -9.29 -5.39
N HIS A 124 0.84 -8.48 -5.69
CA HIS A 124 0.60 -7.20 -5.02
C HIS A 124 -0.53 -7.29 -4.00
N VAL A 125 -0.35 -6.68 -2.83
CA VAL A 125 -1.42 -6.59 -1.82
C VAL A 125 -2.21 -5.32 -2.05
N GLN A 126 -3.54 -5.40 -2.08
CA GLN A 126 -4.37 -4.20 -2.06
C GLN A 126 -4.66 -3.75 -0.63
N ILE A 127 -4.22 -2.53 -0.27
CA ILE A 127 -4.51 -1.85 0.99
C ILE A 127 -5.51 -0.74 0.69
N ILE A 128 -6.71 -0.87 1.24
CA ILE A 128 -7.83 0.05 1.02
C ILE A 128 -8.14 0.73 2.34
N PHE A 129 -8.12 2.06 2.37
CA PHE A 129 -8.54 2.84 3.54
C PHE A 129 -9.96 3.33 3.35
N ASN A 130 -10.79 3.15 4.37
CA ASN A 130 -11.99 3.96 4.56
C ASN A 130 -11.69 5.24 5.35
N ASP A 131 -12.72 6.03 5.60
CA ASP A 131 -12.58 7.30 6.33
C ASP A 131 -12.04 7.08 7.75
N ASP A 132 -12.44 6.01 8.44
CA ASP A 132 -11.93 5.68 9.77
C ASP A 132 -10.45 5.26 9.71
N ASP A 133 -10.07 4.42 8.74
CA ASP A 133 -8.67 4.01 8.55
C ASP A 133 -7.78 5.22 8.26
N ALA A 134 -8.26 6.16 7.43
CA ALA A 134 -7.56 7.42 7.18
C ALA A 134 -7.44 8.25 8.47
N ASP A 135 -8.50 8.40 9.25
CA ASP A 135 -8.50 9.14 10.52
C ASP A 135 -7.45 8.58 11.50
N ARG A 136 -7.46 7.26 11.73
CA ARG A 136 -6.48 6.56 12.58
C ARG A 136 -5.06 6.75 12.06
N PHE A 137 -4.88 6.51 10.76
CA PHE A 137 -3.57 6.62 10.10
C PHE A 137 -2.98 8.02 10.23
N ILE A 138 -3.76 9.07 9.94
CA ILE A 138 -3.30 10.45 10.00
C ILE A 138 -2.91 10.82 11.44
N LYS A 139 -3.81 10.60 12.41
CA LYS A 139 -3.57 10.92 13.82
C LYS A 139 -2.39 10.15 14.42
N GLY A 140 -2.26 8.86 14.10
CA GLY A 140 -1.25 7.99 14.70
C GLY A 140 0.14 8.04 14.04
N THR A 141 0.27 8.66 12.86
CA THR A 141 1.51 8.60 12.06
C THR A 141 2.19 9.95 11.88
N PHE A 142 1.43 11.03 11.69
CA PHE A 142 1.97 12.31 11.22
C PHE A 142 2.05 13.38 12.30
N ASP A 143 2.96 14.32 12.11
CA ASP A 143 3.17 15.46 12.98
C ASP A 143 1.88 16.30 13.14
N PRO A 144 1.60 16.88 14.33
CA PRO A 144 0.42 17.70 14.56
C PRO A 144 0.18 18.80 13.52
N TYR A 145 1.23 19.38 12.92
CA TYR A 145 1.08 20.37 11.84
C TYR A 145 0.36 19.78 10.61
N ILE A 146 0.69 18.55 10.23
CA ILE A 146 0.09 17.82 9.11
C ILE A 146 -1.34 17.40 9.47
N VAL A 147 -1.54 16.91 10.70
CA VAL A 147 -2.84 16.51 11.23
C VAL A 147 -3.82 17.70 11.23
N LYS A 148 -3.38 18.87 11.73
CA LYS A 148 -4.19 20.10 11.72
C LYS A 148 -4.59 20.52 10.31
N ALA A 149 -3.66 20.45 9.34
CA ALA A 149 -3.99 20.73 7.94
C ALA A 149 -5.06 19.77 7.40
N PHE A 150 -4.92 18.46 7.64
CA PHE A 150 -5.89 17.46 7.20
C PHE A 150 -7.31 17.74 7.71
N TYR A 151 -7.47 18.06 9.00
CA TYR A 151 -8.78 18.35 9.58
C TYR A 151 -9.34 19.73 9.22
N LYS A 152 -8.48 20.67 8.81
CA LYS A 152 -8.90 21.98 8.26
C LYS A 152 -9.53 21.85 6.87
N LEU A 153 -9.22 20.78 6.12
CA LEU A 153 -9.82 20.51 4.81
C LEU A 153 -11.31 20.17 4.95
N PRO A 154 -12.21 20.97 4.35
CA PRO A 154 -13.64 20.83 4.56
C PRO A 154 -14.31 19.80 3.65
N ARG A 155 -13.68 19.37 2.54
CA ARG A 155 -14.29 18.42 1.59
C ARG A 155 -13.62 17.04 1.67
N ILE A 156 -14.44 15.99 1.61
CA ILE A 156 -13.97 14.59 1.52
C ILE A 156 -12.97 14.39 0.38
N VAL A 157 -13.17 15.02 -0.78
CA VAL A 157 -12.25 14.89 -1.93
C VAL A 157 -10.87 15.48 -1.62
N GLN A 158 -10.81 16.61 -0.90
CA GLN A 158 -9.54 17.21 -0.47
C GLN A 158 -8.82 16.31 0.54
N ARG A 159 -9.57 15.71 1.47
CA ARG A 159 -9.00 14.74 2.41
C ARG A 159 -8.50 13.48 1.69
N ALA A 160 -9.23 12.96 0.71
CA ALA A 160 -8.80 11.84 -0.12
C ALA A 160 -7.51 12.16 -0.91
N ASP A 161 -7.42 13.38 -1.47
CA ASP A 161 -6.21 13.88 -2.13
C ASP A 161 -5.01 13.92 -1.16
N MET A 162 -5.18 14.42 0.06
CA MET A 162 -4.10 14.41 1.04
C MET A 162 -3.74 12.99 1.51
N THR A 163 -4.75 12.15 1.76
CA THR A 163 -4.56 10.76 2.21
C THR A 163 -3.73 9.96 1.21
N ARG A 164 -3.93 10.12 -0.11
CA ARG A 164 -3.15 9.35 -1.10
C ARG A 164 -1.65 9.67 -1.07
N TYR A 165 -1.29 10.94 -0.86
CA TYR A 165 0.12 11.33 -0.72
C TYR A 165 0.72 10.77 0.57
N LEU A 166 -0.03 10.86 1.68
CA LEU A 166 0.40 10.32 2.97
C LEU A 166 0.56 8.78 2.93
N MET A 167 -0.36 8.08 2.27
CA MET A 167 -0.28 6.64 2.04
C MET A 167 0.97 6.26 1.24
N LEU A 168 1.24 6.93 0.12
CA LEU A 168 2.46 6.72 -0.68
C LEU A 168 3.73 7.05 0.12
N TYR A 169 3.72 8.13 0.90
CA TYR A 169 4.89 8.51 1.69
C TYR A 169 5.22 7.42 2.72
N GLU A 170 4.22 6.86 3.37
CA GLU A 170 4.46 5.92 4.45
C GLU A 170 4.67 4.48 3.99
N PHE A 171 3.84 4.00 3.07
CA PHE A 171 3.89 2.60 2.61
C PHE A 171 4.69 2.42 1.32
N GLY A 172 4.77 3.45 0.48
CA GLY A 172 5.16 3.31 -0.92
C GLY A 172 4.23 2.35 -1.68
N GLY A 173 4.62 2.02 -2.90
CA GLY A 173 3.84 1.18 -3.80
C GLY A 173 3.10 2.02 -4.83
N VAL A 174 1.95 1.53 -5.30
CA VAL A 174 1.15 2.17 -6.34
C VAL A 174 -0.16 2.65 -5.75
N TYR A 175 -0.37 3.95 -5.66
CA TYR A 175 -1.70 4.48 -5.42
C TYR A 175 -2.49 4.49 -6.73
N THR A 176 -3.76 4.08 -6.68
CA THR A 176 -4.65 4.25 -7.83
C THR A 176 -6.11 4.43 -7.44
N ASP A 177 -6.83 5.35 -8.08
CA ASP A 177 -8.23 5.65 -7.81
C ASP A 177 -9.14 4.45 -8.10
N MET A 178 -10.26 4.34 -7.37
CA MET A 178 -11.15 3.16 -7.43
C MET A 178 -11.78 2.94 -8.80
N ASP A 179 -11.91 3.97 -9.62
CA ASP A 179 -12.40 3.96 -10.99
C ASP A 179 -11.26 3.96 -12.03
N THR A 180 -10.24 3.16 -11.75
CA THR A 180 -9.13 2.90 -12.68
C THR A 180 -9.09 1.45 -13.13
N GLU A 181 -8.75 1.25 -14.39
CA GLU A 181 -8.54 -0.07 -15.00
C GLU A 181 -7.06 -0.28 -15.30
N CYS A 182 -6.54 -1.46 -14.96
CA CYS A 182 -5.17 -1.86 -15.21
C CYS A 182 -5.09 -2.67 -16.51
N PHE A 183 -4.12 -2.34 -17.36
CA PHE A 183 -3.85 -3.06 -18.61
C PHE A 183 -2.49 -3.76 -18.61
N THR A 184 -1.50 -3.18 -17.93
CA THR A 184 -0.15 -3.74 -17.84
C THR A 184 0.22 -4.01 -16.38
N PRO A 185 0.78 -5.20 -16.05
CA PRO A 185 1.30 -5.48 -14.71
C PRO A 185 2.32 -4.44 -14.24
N ILE A 186 2.23 -4.02 -12.97
CA ILE A 186 3.08 -3.01 -12.34
C ILE A 186 4.56 -3.36 -12.44
N ASP A 187 4.91 -4.65 -12.34
CA ASP A 187 6.29 -5.14 -12.45
C ASP A 187 6.96 -4.79 -13.80
N GLN A 188 6.16 -4.45 -14.82
CA GLN A 188 6.65 -4.04 -16.14
C GLN A 188 6.77 -2.53 -16.31
N TRP A 189 6.24 -1.72 -15.39
CA TRP A 189 6.16 -0.26 -15.55
C TRP A 189 7.52 0.43 -15.54
N THR A 190 8.52 -0.20 -14.92
CA THR A 190 9.89 0.32 -14.87
C THR A 190 10.65 0.11 -16.18
N TYR A 191 10.08 -0.59 -17.18
CA TYR A 191 10.79 -1.00 -18.39
C TYR A 191 12.14 -1.69 -18.11
N GLY A 192 12.24 -2.41 -16.99
CA GLY A 192 13.45 -3.12 -16.55
C GLY A 192 14.46 -2.27 -15.77
N HIS A 193 14.21 -0.98 -15.55
CA HIS A 193 15.08 -0.10 -14.78
C HIS A 193 14.98 -0.38 -13.28
N GLN A 194 16.05 -0.95 -12.70
CA GLN A 194 16.04 -1.43 -11.30
C GLN A 194 16.12 -0.31 -10.25
N MET A 195 16.56 0.89 -10.63
CA MET A 195 16.78 2.02 -9.72
C MET A 195 15.60 3.00 -9.65
N VAL A 196 14.50 2.71 -10.35
CA VAL A 196 13.32 3.58 -10.36
C VAL A 196 12.65 3.55 -8.99
N ARG A 197 12.52 4.74 -8.39
CA ARG A 197 11.91 4.96 -7.07
C ARG A 197 10.65 5.80 -7.15
N ALA A 198 10.35 6.43 -8.29
CA ALA A 198 9.10 7.12 -8.52
C ALA A 198 8.68 7.00 -9.98
N ILE A 199 7.38 6.84 -10.23
CA ILE A 199 6.76 6.79 -11.56
C ILE A 199 5.50 7.65 -11.52
N VAL A 200 5.46 8.65 -12.40
CA VAL A 200 4.28 9.48 -12.68
C VAL A 200 4.12 9.60 -14.19
N GLY A 201 3.02 10.15 -14.67
CA GLY A 201 2.87 10.41 -16.10
C GLY A 201 2.15 11.71 -16.41
N VAL A 202 2.22 12.11 -17.67
CA VAL A 202 1.56 13.31 -18.16
C VAL A 202 0.05 13.08 -18.30
N GLU A 203 -0.75 13.98 -17.75
CA GLU A 203 -2.20 13.99 -17.88
C GLU A 203 -2.64 14.96 -18.98
N MET A 204 -2.47 16.27 -18.83
CA MET A 204 -2.97 17.24 -19.81
C MET A 204 -1.84 18.14 -20.29
N PRO A 205 -1.61 18.29 -21.61
CA PRO A 205 -0.52 19.11 -22.09
C PRO A 205 -0.80 20.61 -21.94
N GLY A 206 0.24 21.39 -21.63
CA GLY A 206 0.22 22.85 -21.68
C GLY A 206 -0.80 23.56 -20.78
N THR A 207 -1.12 23.01 -19.62
CA THR A 207 -2.18 23.53 -18.73
C THR A 207 -1.71 24.52 -17.68
N THR A 208 -0.42 24.56 -17.37
CA THR A 208 0.11 25.52 -16.39
C THR A 208 0.30 26.90 -17.02
N ASN A 209 0.44 27.94 -16.19
CA ASN A 209 0.69 29.31 -16.68
C ASN A 209 2.01 29.44 -17.46
N GLU A 210 2.96 28.54 -17.22
CA GLU A 210 4.26 28.46 -17.93
C GLU A 210 4.21 27.59 -19.20
N GLY A 211 3.04 27.05 -19.55
CA GLY A 211 2.88 26.13 -20.69
C GLY A 211 3.40 24.71 -20.45
N LEU A 212 3.69 24.35 -19.19
CA LEU A 212 4.04 22.99 -18.78
C LEU A 212 2.80 22.08 -18.69
N ASP A 213 3.02 20.78 -18.81
CA ASP A 213 1.97 19.76 -18.78
C ASP A 213 1.51 19.43 -17.34
N GLN A 214 0.22 19.18 -17.11
CA GLN A 214 -0.29 18.61 -15.85
C GLN A 214 0.14 17.16 -15.68
N ILE A 215 0.50 16.78 -14.45
CA ILE A 215 0.90 15.42 -14.09
C ILE A 215 -0.26 14.64 -13.48
N VAL A 216 -0.37 13.36 -13.84
CA VAL A 216 -1.33 12.39 -13.28
C VAL A 216 -1.11 12.25 -11.78
N GLN A 217 -2.21 12.33 -11.03
CA GLN A 217 -2.23 12.13 -9.58
C GLN A 217 -3.24 11.08 -9.10
N TRP A 218 -3.90 10.38 -10.03
CA TRP A 218 -4.89 9.33 -9.74
C TRP A 218 -4.32 7.93 -9.93
N THR A 219 -3.14 7.78 -10.53
CA THR A 219 -2.29 6.58 -10.51
C THR A 219 -0.83 6.99 -10.42
N MET A 220 -0.15 6.62 -9.33
CA MET A 220 1.23 7.03 -9.04
C MET A 220 1.97 5.87 -8.36
N ALA A 221 3.25 5.67 -8.67
CA ALA A 221 4.06 4.64 -8.01
C ALA A 221 5.29 5.25 -7.36
N MET A 222 5.54 5.00 -6.06
CA MET A 222 6.70 5.58 -5.36
C MET A 222 7.27 4.64 -4.30
N ALA A 223 8.57 4.74 -4.08
CA ALA A 223 9.25 4.21 -2.93
C ALA A 223 8.76 4.96 -1.67
N PRO A 224 8.67 4.28 -0.51
CA PRO A 224 8.32 4.96 0.73
C PRO A 224 9.34 6.07 1.04
N ARG A 225 8.83 7.21 1.53
CA ARG A 225 9.59 8.41 1.92
C ARG A 225 10.41 9.02 0.79
N HIS A 226 9.93 8.92 -0.45
CA HIS A 226 10.52 9.66 -1.57
C HIS A 226 10.48 11.17 -1.28
N GLU A 227 11.59 11.89 -1.48
CA GLU A 227 11.73 13.32 -1.13
C GLU A 227 10.67 14.22 -1.79
N PHE A 228 10.28 13.93 -3.04
CA PHE A 228 9.18 14.61 -3.70
C PHE A 228 7.85 14.56 -2.91
N LEU A 229 7.52 13.44 -2.25
CA LEU A 229 6.30 13.37 -1.43
C LEU A 229 6.41 14.23 -0.17
N ASP A 230 7.61 14.37 0.40
CA ASP A 230 7.87 15.29 1.52
C ASP A 230 7.61 16.74 1.09
N ASP A 231 8.14 17.14 -0.07
CA ASP A 231 7.91 18.47 -0.67
C ASP A 231 6.40 18.70 -0.93
N VAL A 232 5.68 17.71 -1.47
CA VAL A 232 4.21 17.79 -1.73
C VAL A 232 3.42 17.95 -0.43
N ILE A 233 3.68 17.10 0.57
CA ILE A 233 2.93 17.13 1.83
C ILE A 233 3.15 18.45 2.56
N ARG A 234 4.38 18.96 2.60
CA ARG A 234 4.69 20.26 3.20
C ARG A 234 4.02 21.41 2.46
N ALA A 235 4.11 21.42 1.12
CA ALA A 235 3.47 22.45 0.30
C ALA A 235 1.95 22.45 0.49
N LEU A 236 1.32 21.27 0.51
CA LEU A 236 -0.11 21.10 0.78
C LEU A 236 -0.47 21.65 2.15
N SER A 237 0.19 21.16 3.21
CA SER A 237 -0.11 21.58 4.59
C SER A 237 0.07 23.07 4.79
N HIS A 238 1.15 23.65 4.26
CA HIS A 238 1.39 25.10 4.32
C HIS A 238 0.32 25.90 3.57
N ARG A 239 -0.07 25.45 2.38
CA ARG A 239 -1.12 26.08 1.57
C ARG A 239 -2.47 26.02 2.28
N VAL A 240 -2.78 24.93 2.98
CA VAL A 240 -3.99 24.80 3.80
C VAL A 240 -3.94 25.72 5.02
N HIS A 241 -2.81 25.81 5.72
CA HIS A 241 -2.67 26.68 6.89
C HIS A 241 -2.79 28.17 6.54
N LYS A 242 -2.20 28.61 5.43
CA LYS A 242 -2.27 30.00 4.97
C LYS A 242 -3.65 30.50 4.52
N ASN A 243 -4.57 29.61 4.16
CA ASN A 243 -5.88 29.98 3.63
C ASN A 243 -7.00 29.88 4.67
N THR A 244 -8.03 30.70 4.53
CA THR A 244 -9.21 30.63 5.42
C THR A 244 -10.05 29.40 5.10
N ARG A 245 -10.95 29.03 6.03
CA ARG A 245 -11.86 27.91 5.79
C ARG A 245 -12.80 28.20 4.63
N GLU A 246 -13.29 29.44 4.51
CA GLU A 246 -14.17 29.91 3.43
C GLU A 246 -13.48 29.79 2.06
N PHE A 247 -12.19 30.07 2.00
CA PHE A 247 -11.42 29.84 0.79
C PHE A 247 -11.34 28.34 0.46
N LEU A 248 -11.07 27.49 1.46
CA LEU A 248 -10.93 26.05 1.27
C LEU A 248 -12.25 25.33 0.94
N THR A 249 -13.41 25.91 1.29
CA THR A 249 -14.72 25.36 0.93
C THR A 249 -15.07 25.60 -0.53
N HIS A 250 -14.48 26.59 -1.22
CA HIS A 250 -14.79 26.88 -2.61
C HIS A 250 -14.41 25.72 -3.55
N VAL A 251 -15.32 25.29 -4.42
CA VAL A 251 -15.13 24.09 -5.26
C VAL A 251 -13.96 24.23 -6.23
N ASP A 252 -13.77 25.41 -6.79
CA ASP A 252 -12.67 25.69 -7.73
C ASP A 252 -11.30 25.66 -7.06
N ASN A 253 -11.24 25.73 -5.72
CA ASN A 253 -10.01 25.65 -4.97
C ASN A 253 -9.57 24.21 -4.66
N VAL A 254 -10.36 23.17 -4.97
CA VAL A 254 -9.92 21.78 -4.73
C VAL A 254 -8.70 21.42 -5.60
N VAL A 255 -8.78 21.67 -6.90
CA VAL A 255 -7.71 21.36 -7.87
C VAL A 255 -6.38 22.07 -7.56
N PRO A 256 -6.35 23.40 -7.31
CA PRO A 256 -5.10 24.10 -7.02
C PRO A 256 -4.59 23.93 -5.58
N ILE A 257 -5.39 23.41 -4.64
CA ILE A 257 -4.96 23.26 -3.22
C ILE A 257 -4.52 21.84 -2.87
N THR A 258 -5.27 20.83 -3.29
CA THR A 258 -4.97 19.43 -2.96
C THR A 258 -4.83 18.54 -4.19
N GLY A 259 -5.46 18.94 -5.29
CA GLY A 259 -5.50 18.20 -6.54
C GLY A 259 -4.32 18.44 -7.49
N PRO A 260 -4.51 18.19 -8.80
CA PRO A 260 -3.40 18.06 -9.72
C PRO A 260 -2.65 19.37 -9.97
N GLY A 261 -3.25 20.52 -9.63
CA GLY A 261 -2.58 21.81 -9.71
C GLY A 261 -1.40 21.89 -8.75
N LEU A 262 -1.63 21.71 -7.44
CA LEU A 262 -0.55 21.68 -6.43
C LEU A 262 0.48 20.61 -6.78
N TRP A 263 0.04 19.39 -7.08
CA TRP A 263 0.91 18.27 -7.42
C TRP A 263 1.86 18.60 -8.58
N THR A 264 1.33 19.21 -9.63
CA THR A 264 2.10 19.62 -10.81
C THR A 264 3.06 20.76 -10.49
N ASP A 265 2.63 21.78 -9.73
CA ASP A 265 3.50 22.88 -9.30
C ASP A 265 4.73 22.34 -8.57
N VAL A 266 4.50 21.49 -7.56
CA VAL A 266 5.56 20.92 -6.73
C VAL A 266 6.44 19.96 -7.54
N PHE A 267 5.88 19.24 -8.50
CA PHE A 267 6.67 18.37 -9.39
C PHE A 267 7.71 19.18 -10.17
N TYR A 268 7.31 20.30 -10.77
CA TYR A 268 8.24 21.12 -11.53
C TYR A 268 9.23 21.88 -10.63
N ASP A 269 8.82 22.33 -9.45
CA ASP A 269 9.75 22.85 -8.44
C ASP A 269 10.79 21.80 -8.02
N TYR A 270 10.36 20.54 -7.87
CA TYR A 270 11.24 19.42 -7.58
C TYR A 270 12.23 19.17 -8.72
N LEU A 271 11.79 19.20 -9.99
CA LEU A 271 12.71 19.09 -11.13
C LEU A 271 13.75 20.21 -11.15
N ARG A 272 13.32 21.46 -10.94
CA ARG A 272 14.23 22.62 -10.87
C ARG A 272 15.23 22.50 -9.72
N LYS A 273 14.79 22.03 -8.54
CA LYS A 273 15.65 21.72 -7.38
C LYS A 273 16.68 20.62 -7.69
N LYS A 274 16.39 19.74 -8.65
CA LYS A 274 17.33 18.74 -9.20
C LYS A 274 18.14 19.24 -10.39
N GLU A 275 18.17 20.55 -10.63
CA GLU A 275 18.86 21.18 -11.76
C GLU A 275 18.41 20.64 -13.13
N PHE A 276 17.17 20.14 -13.22
CA PHE A 276 16.56 19.65 -14.45
C PHE A 276 15.60 20.69 -15.02
N ASP A 277 15.75 21.01 -16.31
CA ASP A 277 14.88 21.94 -17.02
C ASP A 277 13.48 21.33 -17.27
N PRO A 278 12.40 21.87 -16.67
CA PRO A 278 11.02 21.42 -16.91
C PRO A 278 10.61 21.43 -18.39
N HIS A 279 11.14 22.35 -19.20
CA HIS A 279 10.76 22.45 -20.60
C HIS A 279 11.27 21.28 -21.45
N ALA A 280 12.26 20.52 -20.96
CA ALA A 280 12.80 19.35 -21.64
C ALA A 280 11.84 18.13 -21.68
N VAL A 281 10.71 18.19 -20.97
CA VAL A 281 9.74 17.08 -20.85
C VAL A 281 8.31 17.44 -21.25
N ILE A 282 8.10 18.61 -21.85
CA ILE A 282 6.79 19.02 -22.37
C ILE A 282 6.42 18.20 -23.60
N GLY A 283 5.13 17.90 -23.76
CA GLY A 283 4.58 17.26 -24.96
C GLY A 283 4.96 15.79 -25.09
N MET A 284 5.44 15.17 -24.01
CA MET A 284 5.79 13.75 -24.01
C MET A 284 4.56 12.89 -24.30
N HIS A 285 4.52 12.31 -25.51
CA HIS A 285 3.40 11.47 -25.92
C HIS A 285 3.64 9.99 -25.62
N ARG A 286 4.58 9.34 -26.33
CA ARG A 286 4.87 7.89 -26.21
C ARG A 286 6.14 7.56 -25.42
N ALA A 287 7.03 8.52 -25.25
CA ALA A 287 8.30 8.31 -24.58
C ALA A 287 8.13 8.27 -23.07
N TYR A 288 9.15 7.76 -22.38
CA TYR A 288 9.39 8.02 -20.96
C TYR A 288 10.74 8.73 -20.81
N LYS A 289 10.94 9.39 -19.68
CA LYS A 289 12.20 10.06 -19.32
C LYS A 289 12.59 9.64 -17.91
N LEU A 290 13.86 9.30 -17.73
CA LEU A 290 14.46 9.13 -16.42
C LEU A 290 15.13 10.44 -15.99
N ILE A 291 14.84 10.86 -14.76
CA ILE A 291 15.38 12.05 -14.10
C ILE A 291 15.87 11.59 -12.73
N GLY A 292 17.14 11.19 -12.64
CA GLY A 292 17.65 10.49 -11.47
C GLY A 292 16.95 9.14 -11.26
N ASP A 293 16.31 8.97 -10.10
CA ASP A 293 15.48 7.80 -9.74
C ASP A 293 14.00 7.96 -10.11
N PHE A 294 13.63 9.07 -10.76
CA PHE A 294 12.28 9.42 -11.14
C PHE A 294 12.00 9.08 -12.62
N MET A 295 10.93 8.34 -12.89
CA MET A 295 10.45 8.04 -14.24
C MET A 295 9.20 8.87 -14.56
N LEU A 296 9.31 9.76 -15.54
CA LEU A 296 8.19 10.48 -16.12
C LEU A 296 7.71 9.77 -17.38
N LEU A 297 6.45 9.34 -17.37
CA LEU A 297 5.79 8.68 -18.49
C LEU A 297 5.06 9.68 -19.38
N GLY A 298 5.19 9.53 -20.69
CA GLY A 298 4.38 10.29 -21.64
C GLY A 298 2.90 9.89 -21.59
N ARG A 299 2.04 10.73 -22.18
CA ARG A 299 0.57 10.64 -22.09
C ARG A 299 -0.01 9.25 -22.32
N VAL A 300 0.48 8.49 -23.31
CA VAL A 300 -0.15 7.21 -23.70
C VAL A 300 -0.15 6.14 -22.62
N HIS A 301 0.67 6.29 -21.58
CA HIS A 301 0.72 5.31 -20.49
C HIS A 301 -0.53 5.37 -19.62
N PHE A 302 -1.16 6.55 -19.52
CA PHE A 302 -2.36 6.80 -18.74
C PHE A 302 -3.55 7.33 -19.57
N GLN A 303 -3.32 7.63 -20.85
CA GLN A 303 -4.30 8.12 -21.81
C GLN A 303 -4.24 7.35 -23.12
N VAL A 304 -5.26 7.46 -23.97
CA VAL A 304 -5.42 6.70 -25.22
C VAL A 304 -4.10 6.65 -26.03
N PRO A 305 -3.57 5.45 -26.35
CA PRO A 305 -4.14 4.08 -26.23
C PRO A 305 -3.95 3.31 -24.89
N PHE A 306 -3.89 3.96 -23.73
CA PHE A 306 -3.90 3.37 -22.36
C PHE A 306 -2.95 2.19 -22.15
N ILE A 307 -1.63 2.41 -22.23
CA ILE A 307 -0.66 1.32 -22.09
C ILE A 307 -0.68 0.70 -20.68
N PHE A 308 -0.65 1.50 -19.62
CA PHE A 308 -0.56 0.99 -18.24
C PHE A 308 -1.90 0.94 -17.53
N SER A 309 -2.61 2.07 -17.53
CA SER A 309 -3.87 2.23 -16.80
C SER A 309 -4.75 3.28 -17.48
N MET A 310 -6.05 3.24 -17.21
CA MET A 310 -7.02 4.26 -17.62
C MET A 310 -7.84 4.70 -16.42
N HIS A 311 -8.02 6.02 -16.28
CA HIS A 311 -9.04 6.60 -15.43
C HIS A 311 -10.40 6.62 -16.14
N ARG A 312 -11.43 6.08 -15.51
CA ARG A 312 -12.77 5.93 -16.10
C ARG A 312 -13.71 7.07 -15.77
N PHE A 313 -13.30 8.01 -14.91
CA PHE A 313 -14.05 9.21 -14.52
C PHE A 313 -15.47 8.89 -14.04
N SER A 314 -15.67 7.69 -13.50
CA SER A 314 -16.99 7.13 -13.23
C SER A 314 -17.51 7.53 -11.86
N GLY A 315 -16.82 8.44 -11.16
CA GLY A 315 -17.14 8.84 -9.78
C GLY A 315 -18.64 8.79 -9.55
N GLU A 316 -19.09 8.14 -8.46
CA GLU A 316 -20.47 7.64 -8.23
C GLU A 316 -21.61 8.65 -8.39
N PHE A 317 -21.29 9.91 -8.61
CA PHE A 317 -22.22 10.99 -8.74
C PHE A 317 -22.44 11.28 -10.21
N LYS A 318 -23.70 11.18 -10.64
CA LYS A 318 -24.23 11.44 -11.98
C LYS A 318 -23.71 12.73 -12.66
N ASP A 319 -23.11 13.64 -11.89
CA ASP A 319 -22.61 14.96 -12.29
C ASP A 319 -21.17 15.30 -11.83
N GLY A 320 -20.41 14.32 -11.32
CA GLY A 320 -19.05 14.52 -10.79
C GLY A 320 -18.99 15.24 -9.43
N TRP A 321 -17.80 15.29 -8.81
CA TRP A 321 -17.62 15.86 -7.47
C TRP A 321 -17.81 17.39 -7.40
N LYS A 322 -17.82 18.09 -8.56
CA LYS A 322 -17.94 19.56 -8.62
C LYS A 322 -19.36 20.07 -8.32
N LYS A 323 -20.42 19.31 -8.59
CA LYS A 323 -21.81 19.71 -8.27
C LYS A 323 -22.22 19.40 -6.83
N LYS A 324 -21.24 19.15 -5.95
CA LYS A 324 -21.43 18.82 -4.54
C LYS A 324 -21.97 20.03 -3.77
N GLN A 325 -23.25 19.96 -3.38
CA GLN A 325 -23.91 20.91 -2.47
C GLN A 325 -23.13 21.05 -1.14
N GLU A 326 -23.34 22.16 -0.43
CA GLU A 326 -22.78 22.46 0.90
C GLU A 326 -22.98 21.35 1.95
N LYS A 327 -23.96 20.44 1.75
CA LYS A 327 -24.31 19.33 2.65
C LYS A 327 -23.21 18.29 2.92
N LEU A 328 -22.11 18.32 2.17
CA LEU A 328 -20.99 17.39 2.34
C LEU A 328 -19.69 18.09 2.78
N LEU A 329 -19.81 19.31 3.31
CA LEU A 329 -18.76 19.94 4.09
C LEU A 329 -18.68 19.23 5.44
N LEU A 330 -17.47 18.82 5.81
CA LEU A 330 -17.19 18.21 7.10
C LEU A 330 -17.17 19.33 8.15
N SER A 331 -17.76 19.09 9.33
CA SER A 331 -17.66 20.02 10.45
C SER A 331 -16.19 20.26 10.82
N PRO A 332 -15.84 21.44 11.38
CA PRO A 332 -14.55 21.60 12.03
C PRO A 332 -14.37 20.48 13.05
N ALA A 333 -13.27 19.74 12.99
CA ALA A 333 -12.95 18.81 14.06
C ALA A 333 -12.42 19.62 15.24
N ASP A 334 -12.89 19.32 16.45
CA ASP A 334 -12.30 19.82 17.69
C ASP A 334 -10.94 19.15 17.88
N ILE A 335 -9.91 19.72 17.26
CA ILE A 335 -8.53 19.34 17.58
C ILE A 335 -8.19 20.12 18.86
N SER A 336 -7.88 19.40 19.95
CA SER A 336 -7.43 20.02 21.19
C SER A 336 -6.32 21.02 20.87
N THR A 337 -6.54 22.27 21.27
CA THR A 337 -5.68 23.42 21.01
C THR A 337 -4.45 23.40 21.91
N GLU A 338 -3.71 22.29 21.94
CA GLU A 338 -2.35 22.33 22.47
C GLU A 338 -1.48 23.11 21.47
N ALA A 339 -0.83 24.14 21.99
CA ALA A 339 -0.09 25.14 21.25
C ALA A 339 1.13 24.53 20.55
N THR A 340 0.92 23.96 19.37
CA THR A 340 2.00 23.62 18.44
C THR A 340 2.12 24.73 17.40
N ASN A 341 3.34 25.23 17.22
CA ASN A 341 3.72 26.29 16.28
C ASN A 341 3.06 26.08 14.89
N ASP A 342 2.50 27.13 14.30
CA ASP A 342 2.06 27.17 12.89
C ASP A 342 3.23 27.11 11.88
N SER A 343 4.43 26.76 12.35
CA SER A 343 5.62 26.63 11.53
C SER A 343 5.76 25.19 11.02
N PRO A 344 6.20 24.99 9.77
CA PRO A 344 6.46 23.66 9.23
C PRO A 344 7.42 22.87 10.13
N PRO A 345 7.11 21.60 10.48
CA PRO A 345 7.92 20.81 11.40
C PRO A 345 9.22 20.34 10.74
N ALA A 346 10.24 19.95 11.51
CA ALA A 346 11.45 19.35 10.92
C ALA A 346 11.15 18.00 10.25
N SER A 347 10.31 17.16 10.86
CA SER A 347 9.82 15.89 10.34
C SER A 347 8.32 15.96 10.13
N ILE A 348 7.80 15.41 9.02
CA ILE A 348 6.34 15.31 8.81
C ILE A 348 5.70 14.16 9.60
N LYS A 349 6.50 13.25 10.19
CA LYS A 349 6.06 12.14 11.03
C LYS A 349 6.27 12.43 12.52
N LEU A 350 5.45 11.80 13.36
CA LEU A 350 5.70 11.71 14.79
C LEU A 350 7.07 11.07 15.06
N SER A 351 7.78 11.57 16.06
CA SER A 351 9.06 11.05 16.50
C SER A 351 8.87 9.76 17.32
N ARG A 352 8.39 8.68 16.69
CA ARG A 352 8.18 7.38 17.35
C ARG A 352 8.81 6.24 16.55
N THR A 353 9.49 5.34 17.26
CA THR A 353 10.23 4.23 16.65
C THR A 353 9.30 3.05 16.30
N ILE A 354 8.35 2.70 17.18
CA ILE A 354 7.26 1.74 16.88
C ILE A 354 6.05 2.53 16.36
N PRO A 355 5.58 2.29 15.12
CA PRO A 355 4.43 3.00 14.56
C PRO A 355 3.11 2.55 15.19
N HIS A 356 2.11 3.44 15.19
CA HIS A 356 0.73 3.16 15.62
C HIS A 356 0.00 2.24 14.65
N ARG A 357 0.35 0.96 14.69
CA ARG A 357 -0.23 -0.09 13.84
C ARG A 357 -0.50 -1.32 14.65
N ILE A 358 -1.60 -1.97 14.34
CA ILE A 358 -1.91 -3.32 14.83
C ILE A 358 -1.97 -4.23 13.61
N LEU A 359 -1.07 -5.20 13.58
CA LEU A 359 -0.86 -6.13 12.47
C LEU A 359 -1.65 -7.42 12.74
N ARG A 360 -2.61 -7.72 11.87
CA ARG A 360 -3.55 -8.83 12.04
C ARG A 360 -3.48 -9.77 10.84
N PRO A 361 -2.56 -10.74 10.83
CA PRO A 361 -2.61 -11.85 9.88
C PRO A 361 -3.73 -12.81 10.31
N MET A 362 -4.82 -12.86 9.55
CA MET A 362 -6.01 -13.64 9.87
C MET A 362 -6.40 -14.57 8.72
N ARG A 363 -7.35 -15.48 8.96
CA ARG A 363 -7.90 -16.37 7.92
C ARG A 363 -8.59 -15.60 6.79
N THR A 364 -9.19 -14.46 7.10
CA THR A 364 -9.87 -13.58 6.14
C THR A 364 -9.61 -12.11 6.47
N SER A 365 -9.58 -11.27 5.45
CA SER A 365 -9.51 -9.82 5.58
C SER A 365 -10.87 -9.17 5.86
N SER A 366 -11.96 -9.94 5.83
CA SER A 366 -13.31 -9.43 6.10
C SER A 366 -13.64 -9.49 7.58
N ARG A 367 -13.88 -8.34 8.20
CA ARG A 367 -14.29 -8.26 9.61
C ARG A 367 -15.63 -8.94 9.86
N ARG A 368 -16.54 -8.84 8.89
CA ARG A 368 -17.84 -9.50 8.95
C ARG A 368 -17.70 -11.02 9.02
N GLN A 369 -16.82 -11.59 8.19
CA GLN A 369 -16.54 -13.02 8.23
C GLN A 369 -15.83 -13.42 9.52
N LEU A 370 -14.84 -12.64 9.99
CA LEU A 370 -14.16 -12.91 11.26
C LEU A 370 -15.13 -12.96 12.44
N LYS A 371 -16.08 -12.03 12.53
CA LYS A 371 -17.10 -12.02 13.58
C LYS A 371 -17.93 -13.30 13.62
N THR A 372 -18.16 -13.93 12.47
CA THR A 372 -18.89 -15.20 12.37
C THR A 372 -18.01 -16.43 12.62
N MET A 373 -16.69 -16.32 12.41
CA MET A 373 -15.74 -17.41 12.56
C MET A 373 -15.19 -17.55 13.98
N LEU A 374 -15.10 -16.44 14.72
CA LEU A 374 -14.58 -16.39 16.08
C LEU A 374 -15.70 -16.64 17.10
N THR A 375 -15.35 -17.25 18.24
CA THR A 375 -16.28 -17.30 19.39
C THR A 375 -16.57 -15.89 19.91
N PRO A 376 -17.67 -15.67 20.66
CA PRO A 376 -17.97 -14.35 21.23
C PRO A 376 -16.82 -13.76 22.03
N SER A 377 -16.12 -14.57 22.82
CA SER A 377 -14.96 -14.14 23.60
C SER A 377 -13.77 -13.79 22.72
N GLN A 378 -13.43 -14.62 21.72
CA GLN A 378 -12.35 -14.31 20.78
C GLN A 378 -12.62 -13.02 19.98
N TRP A 379 -13.87 -12.80 19.56
CA TRP A 379 -14.27 -11.55 18.90
C TRP A 379 -14.13 -10.34 19.83
N GLN A 380 -14.48 -10.48 21.11
CA GLN A 380 -14.26 -9.43 22.11
C GLN A 380 -12.78 -9.09 22.26
N TRP A 381 -11.92 -10.09 22.44
CA TRP A 381 -10.46 -9.88 22.57
C TRP A 381 -9.89 -9.23 21.32
N PHE A 382 -10.29 -9.70 20.14
CA PHE A 382 -9.92 -9.08 18.87
C PHE A 382 -10.30 -7.60 18.81
N ASN A 383 -11.53 -7.23 19.18
CA ASN A 383 -11.98 -5.83 19.11
C ASN A 383 -11.36 -4.95 20.19
N SER A 384 -11.03 -5.49 21.36
CA SER A 384 -10.42 -4.72 22.45
C SER A 384 -9.18 -3.95 21.98
N TRP A 385 -8.34 -4.57 21.15
CA TRP A 385 -7.16 -3.92 20.58
C TRP A 385 -7.48 -2.68 19.74
N GLU A 386 -8.58 -2.69 19.00
CA GLU A 386 -8.98 -1.51 18.22
C GLU A 386 -9.67 -0.46 19.08
N HIS A 387 -10.48 -0.90 20.04
CA HIS A 387 -11.20 -0.03 20.96
C HIS A 387 -10.23 0.77 21.84
N GLU A 388 -9.28 0.08 22.47
CA GLU A 388 -8.29 0.67 23.36
C GLU A 388 -7.20 1.47 22.61
N ASN A 389 -7.07 1.29 21.30
CA ASN A 389 -6.04 1.97 20.50
C ASN A 389 -6.66 2.75 19.32
N PRO A 390 -7.43 3.82 19.60
CA PRO A 390 -8.21 4.53 18.58
C PRO A 390 -7.35 5.23 17.52
N THR A 391 -6.06 5.45 17.77
CA THR A 391 -5.12 6.03 16.78
C THR A 391 -4.30 4.97 16.03
N HIS A 392 -4.47 3.68 16.33
CA HIS A 392 -3.70 2.63 15.69
C HIS A 392 -4.39 2.11 14.43
N LEU A 393 -3.71 2.25 13.30
CA LEU A 393 -4.17 1.70 12.04
C LEU A 393 -4.17 0.16 12.11
N GLN A 394 -5.28 -0.46 11.72
CA GLN A 394 -5.41 -1.91 11.66
C GLN A 394 -5.00 -2.40 10.27
N LEU A 395 -3.93 -3.20 10.19
CA LEU A 395 -3.55 -3.88 8.96
C LEU A 395 -4.01 -5.33 9.03
N LEU A 396 -5.21 -5.58 8.50
CA LEU A 396 -5.85 -6.88 8.49
C LEU A 396 -5.59 -7.61 7.17
N PHE A 397 -4.67 -8.58 7.19
CA PHE A 397 -4.32 -9.38 6.00
C PHE A 397 -4.97 -10.76 6.10
N GLY A 398 -5.83 -11.09 5.15
CA GLY A 398 -6.31 -12.46 4.99
C GLY A 398 -5.23 -13.36 4.40
N GLU A 399 -5.49 -14.66 4.31
CA GLU A 399 -4.51 -15.63 3.79
C GLU A 399 -4.05 -15.31 2.37
N ARG A 400 -4.98 -14.87 1.50
CA ARG A 400 -4.61 -14.44 0.14
C ARG A 400 -3.70 -13.22 0.17
N ASP A 401 -3.98 -12.25 1.03
CA ASP A 401 -3.15 -11.05 1.15
C ASP A 401 -1.76 -11.38 1.69
N LEU A 402 -1.65 -12.29 2.67
CA LEU A 402 -0.37 -12.78 3.17
C LEU A 402 0.43 -13.52 2.10
N ASP A 403 -0.21 -14.37 1.31
CA ASP A 403 0.46 -15.08 0.21
C ASP A 403 1.00 -14.09 -0.84
N ARG A 404 0.24 -13.05 -1.18
CA ARG A 404 0.70 -11.98 -2.08
C ARG A 404 1.84 -11.18 -1.46
N PHE A 405 1.68 -10.78 -0.20
CA PHE A 405 2.69 -10.06 0.57
C PHE A 405 4.03 -10.78 0.58
N VAL A 406 4.03 -12.09 0.88
CA VAL A 406 5.26 -12.89 0.91
C VAL A 406 5.91 -12.98 -0.46
N LYS A 407 5.12 -13.23 -1.52
CA LYS A 407 5.62 -13.28 -2.91
C LYS A 407 6.20 -11.95 -3.38
N GLY A 408 5.55 -10.84 -3.01
CA GLY A 408 5.90 -9.50 -3.48
C GLY A 408 6.97 -8.78 -2.68
N ALA A 409 7.24 -9.19 -1.42
CA ALA A 409 8.18 -8.47 -0.55
C ALA A 409 9.43 -9.28 -0.15
N PHE A 410 9.38 -10.62 -0.19
CA PHE A 410 10.44 -11.46 0.37
C PHE A 410 11.16 -12.33 -0.66
N SER A 411 12.39 -12.72 -0.33
CA SER A 411 13.21 -13.61 -1.15
C SER A 411 12.56 -14.96 -1.36
N LYS A 412 12.98 -15.64 -2.43
CA LYS A 412 12.59 -17.03 -2.71
C LYS A 412 12.87 -17.97 -1.53
N LYS A 413 13.93 -17.74 -0.74
CA LYS A 413 14.25 -18.56 0.44
C LYS A 413 13.17 -18.46 1.51
N ILE A 414 12.78 -17.24 1.89
CA ILE A 414 11.72 -17.00 2.87
C ILE A 414 10.37 -17.47 2.31
N GLY A 415 10.09 -17.16 1.05
CA GLY A 415 8.88 -17.62 0.37
C GLY A 415 8.75 -19.14 0.36
N ALA A 416 9.82 -19.87 0.04
CA ALA A 416 9.80 -21.34 0.05
C ALA A 416 9.51 -21.91 1.44
N ALA A 417 10.10 -21.35 2.51
CA ALA A 417 9.78 -21.75 3.87
C ALA A 417 8.31 -21.46 4.23
N TYR A 418 7.83 -20.26 3.93
CA TYR A 418 6.44 -19.87 4.18
C TYR A 418 5.43 -20.75 3.44
N PHE A 419 5.67 -21.06 2.16
CA PHE A 419 4.76 -21.90 1.36
C PHE A 419 4.85 -23.39 1.66
N LYS A 420 5.91 -23.85 2.35
CA LYS A 420 6.02 -25.20 2.89
C LYS A 420 5.06 -25.45 4.06
N LEU A 421 4.65 -24.38 4.75
CA LEU A 421 3.66 -24.47 5.82
C LEU A 421 2.26 -24.72 5.26
N LYS A 422 1.48 -25.52 5.99
CA LYS A 422 0.02 -25.58 5.84
C LYS A 422 -0.57 -24.17 5.92
N ARG A 423 -1.63 -23.93 5.14
CA ARG A 423 -2.21 -22.61 4.95
C ARG A 423 -2.65 -21.98 6.28
N GLU A 424 -3.16 -22.79 7.19
CA GLU A 424 -3.66 -22.40 8.51
C GLU A 424 -2.54 -21.95 9.46
N LEU A 425 -1.30 -22.39 9.23
CA LEU A 425 -0.13 -22.09 10.06
C LEU A 425 0.67 -20.89 9.55
N ARG A 426 0.43 -20.48 8.30
CA ARG A 426 1.10 -19.34 7.67
C ARG A 426 0.93 -18.01 8.44
N PRO A 427 -0.23 -17.68 9.05
CA PRO A 427 -0.36 -16.48 9.88
C PRO A 427 0.66 -16.38 11.01
N LEU A 428 1.06 -17.53 11.61
CA LEU A 428 2.06 -17.55 12.68
C LEU A 428 3.42 -17.05 12.20
N PHE A 429 3.83 -17.38 10.98
CA PHE A 429 5.06 -16.84 10.40
C PHE A 429 4.84 -15.44 9.81
N GLY A 430 3.68 -15.25 9.16
CA GLY A 430 3.27 -14.02 8.50
C GLY A 430 3.30 -12.81 9.42
N ARG A 431 2.96 -12.97 10.71
CA ARG A 431 3.02 -11.86 11.68
C ARG A 431 4.42 -11.25 11.82
N TYR A 432 5.47 -12.07 11.81
CA TYR A 432 6.85 -11.60 11.90
C TYR A 432 7.29 -10.92 10.61
N LEU A 433 6.87 -11.46 9.47
CA LEU A 433 7.09 -10.84 8.17
C LEU A 433 6.40 -9.47 8.09
N MET A 434 5.17 -9.35 8.59
CA MET A 434 4.46 -8.07 8.68
C MET A 434 5.15 -7.11 9.64
N LEU A 435 5.55 -7.56 10.84
CA LEU A 435 6.31 -6.75 11.80
C LEU A 435 7.60 -6.21 11.16
N TYR A 436 8.30 -7.02 10.37
CA TYR A 436 9.53 -6.61 9.70
C TYR A 436 9.30 -5.46 8.69
N ILE A 437 8.24 -5.52 7.90
CA ILE A 437 7.98 -4.50 6.88
C ILE A 437 7.27 -3.28 7.45
N PHE A 438 6.21 -3.48 8.23
CA PHE A 438 5.33 -2.41 8.68
C PHE A 438 5.69 -1.87 10.06
N GLY A 439 6.33 -2.67 10.92
CA GLY A 439 6.40 -2.38 12.35
C GLY A 439 5.01 -2.24 13.00
N GLY A 440 5.00 -1.92 14.29
CA GLY A 440 3.79 -1.81 15.11
C GLY A 440 3.66 -2.99 16.05
N VAL A 441 2.44 -3.33 16.41
CA VAL A 441 2.10 -4.38 17.38
C VAL A 441 1.45 -5.56 16.67
N SER A 442 1.83 -6.78 17.02
CA SER A 442 1.14 -8.00 16.63
C SER A 442 0.91 -8.87 17.85
N THR A 443 -0.27 -9.48 17.95
CA THR A 443 -0.65 -10.35 19.06
C THR A 443 -1.12 -11.72 18.60
N ARG A 444 -1.13 -12.69 19.52
CA ARG A 444 -1.87 -13.95 19.33
C ARG A 444 -3.38 -13.70 19.51
N ASP A 445 -4.19 -14.55 18.89
CA ASP A 445 -5.66 -14.49 18.94
C ASP A 445 -6.24 -14.62 20.37
N SER A 446 -5.43 -15.11 21.31
CA SER A 446 -5.78 -15.29 22.72
C SER A 446 -5.57 -14.06 23.59
N VAL A 447 -5.13 -12.93 23.03
CA VAL A 447 -4.74 -11.76 23.80
C VAL A 447 -5.80 -10.66 23.74
N GLU A 448 -6.35 -10.33 24.90
CA GLU A 448 -7.24 -9.17 25.10
C GLU A 448 -6.41 -7.95 25.50
N CYS A 449 -6.69 -6.81 24.88
CA CYS A 449 -6.13 -5.51 25.25
C CYS A 449 -7.00 -4.91 26.36
N LEU A 450 -6.38 -4.43 27.44
CA LEU A 450 -7.10 -3.78 28.54
C LEU A 450 -6.79 -2.28 28.63
N ARG A 451 -5.66 -1.84 28.07
CA ARG A 451 -5.24 -0.43 27.98
C ARG A 451 -4.50 -0.17 26.68
N SER A 452 -4.52 1.09 26.22
CA SER A 452 -3.80 1.54 25.04
C SER A 452 -2.31 1.18 25.10
N PHE A 453 -1.78 0.62 24.01
CA PHE A 453 -0.35 0.30 23.89
C PHE A 453 0.54 1.52 24.08
N SER A 454 0.04 2.72 23.76
CA SER A 454 0.79 3.97 23.96
C SER A 454 0.90 4.40 25.42
N GLU A 455 0.10 3.82 26.31
CA GLU A 455 0.06 4.13 27.74
C GLU A 455 0.78 3.05 28.57
N TRP A 456 1.34 2.03 27.92
CA TRP A 456 2.05 0.96 28.62
C TRP A 456 3.36 1.49 29.22
N ASP A 457 3.58 1.22 30.50
CA ASP A 457 4.77 1.67 31.20
C ASP A 457 6.06 1.23 30.49
N GLY A 458 6.99 2.17 30.34
CA GLY A 458 8.29 1.93 29.69
C GLY A 458 8.28 1.96 28.16
N VAL A 459 7.10 2.01 27.51
CA VAL A 459 6.98 2.29 26.07
C VAL A 459 7.17 3.80 25.86
N ASP A 460 8.26 4.19 25.21
CA ASP A 460 8.51 5.58 24.81
C ASP A 460 8.87 5.67 23.33
N ASP A 461 9.13 6.89 22.87
CA ASP A 461 9.45 7.22 21.48
C ASP A 461 10.71 6.52 20.94
N ARG A 462 11.61 6.10 21.83
CA ARG A 462 12.85 5.38 21.50
C ARG A 462 12.69 3.88 21.57
N THR A 463 11.63 3.35 22.18
CA THR A 463 11.37 1.92 22.25
C THR A 463 11.25 1.35 20.84
N SER A 464 12.11 0.40 20.49
CA SER A 464 12.22 -0.20 19.16
C SER A 464 11.74 -1.66 19.11
N LEU A 465 11.65 -2.32 20.27
CA LEU A 465 11.18 -3.70 20.43
C LEU A 465 10.48 -3.87 21.78
N VAL A 466 9.36 -4.55 21.78
CA VAL A 466 8.61 -5.01 22.96
C VAL A 466 8.34 -6.49 22.82
N LEU A 467 8.67 -7.28 23.85
CA LEU A 467 8.40 -8.71 23.93
C LEU A 467 7.69 -9.05 25.23
N SER A 468 6.73 -9.97 25.19
CA SER A 468 6.15 -10.56 26.38
C SER A 468 7.09 -11.59 27.02
N VAL A 469 7.09 -11.64 28.35
CA VAL A 469 7.65 -12.71 29.17
C VAL A 469 6.46 -13.47 29.75
N GLU A 470 6.37 -14.74 29.41
CA GLU A 470 5.28 -15.64 29.81
C GLU A 470 5.40 -16.04 31.29
N MET A 471 4.32 -16.59 31.86
CA MET A 471 4.22 -16.94 33.30
C MET A 471 5.23 -17.99 33.79
N ASN A 472 6.03 -18.58 32.90
CA ASN A 472 7.10 -19.53 33.24
C ASN A 472 8.49 -18.88 33.21
N GLY A 473 8.56 -17.55 33.18
CA GLY A 473 9.81 -16.78 33.16
C GLY A 473 10.56 -16.80 31.82
N LYS A 474 9.93 -17.29 30.75
CA LYS A 474 10.54 -17.35 29.41
C LYS A 474 9.97 -16.25 28.53
N LEU A 475 10.78 -15.80 27.58
CA LEU A 475 10.27 -14.97 26.50
C LEU A 475 9.19 -15.73 25.73
N GLY A 476 8.13 -15.03 25.37
CA GLY A 476 7.09 -15.52 24.48
C GLY A 476 6.79 -14.52 23.38
N ASP A 477 5.82 -14.87 22.55
CA ASP A 477 5.36 -14.04 21.44
C ASP A 477 3.88 -13.67 21.53
N SER A 478 3.25 -13.81 22.70
CA SER A 478 1.85 -13.42 22.90
C SER A 478 1.61 -11.98 22.47
N VAL A 479 2.52 -11.07 22.84
CA VAL A 479 2.59 -9.70 22.34
C VAL A 479 4.00 -9.41 21.84
N VAL A 480 4.10 -8.98 20.58
CA VAL A 480 5.36 -8.52 19.98
C VAL A 480 5.10 -7.17 19.33
N ALA A 481 5.85 -6.15 19.73
CA ALA A 481 5.86 -4.88 19.02
C ALA A 481 7.26 -4.54 18.55
N ALA A 482 7.41 -4.02 17.34
CA ALA A 482 8.71 -3.73 16.78
C ALA A 482 8.68 -2.54 15.81
N SER A 483 9.82 -1.88 15.70
CA SER A 483 10.09 -0.94 14.61
C SER A 483 10.20 -1.67 13.27
N PRO A 484 9.90 -0.99 12.14
CA PRO A 484 10.19 -1.53 10.82
C PRO A 484 11.67 -1.89 10.69
N LYS A 485 11.96 -3.04 10.09
CA LYS A 485 13.30 -3.60 9.89
C LYS A 485 14.09 -3.84 11.17
N ASN A 486 13.42 -4.04 12.29
CA ASN A 486 14.09 -4.31 13.56
C ASN A 486 15.05 -5.52 13.46
N PRO A 487 16.33 -5.42 13.90
CA PRO A 487 17.30 -6.50 13.79
C PRO A 487 16.89 -7.81 14.47
N PHE A 488 16.21 -7.73 15.62
CA PHE A 488 15.72 -8.92 16.32
C PHE A 488 14.69 -9.67 15.47
N ILE A 489 13.75 -8.95 14.86
CA ILE A 489 12.72 -9.54 13.99
C ILE A 489 13.36 -10.14 12.72
N ARG A 490 14.37 -9.48 12.14
CA ARG A 490 15.14 -10.01 11.01
C ARG A 490 15.77 -11.36 11.35
N ASP A 491 16.47 -11.42 12.47
CA ASP A 491 17.22 -12.62 12.88
C ASP A 491 16.25 -13.74 13.28
N LEU A 492 15.13 -13.40 13.91
CA LEU A 492 14.03 -14.32 14.21
C LEU A 492 13.46 -14.94 12.92
N ILE A 493 13.18 -14.13 11.89
CA ILE A 493 12.74 -14.62 10.58
C ILE A 493 13.77 -15.58 9.97
N ALA A 494 15.06 -15.27 10.07
CA ALA A 494 16.12 -16.12 9.54
C ALA A 494 16.16 -17.50 10.24
N ILE A 495 16.04 -17.54 11.56
CA ILE A 495 15.97 -18.78 12.36
C ILE A 495 14.72 -19.59 11.99
N ILE A 496 13.55 -18.96 11.97
CA ILE A 496 12.29 -19.62 11.62
C ILE A 496 12.36 -20.20 10.20
N THR A 497 12.87 -19.43 9.25
CA THR A 497 13.06 -19.85 7.85
C THR A 497 13.92 -21.11 7.77
N GLU A 498 15.05 -21.14 8.48
CA GLU A 498 15.95 -22.29 8.44
C GLU A 498 15.32 -23.53 9.09
N ARG A 499 14.67 -23.37 10.25
CA ARG A 499 13.96 -24.46 10.94
C ARG A 499 12.90 -25.10 10.06
N ILE A 500 12.03 -24.31 9.43
CA ILE A 500 10.99 -24.84 8.54
C ILE A 500 11.62 -25.57 7.35
N ARG A 501 12.70 -25.02 6.79
CA ARG A 501 13.38 -25.59 5.62
C ARG A 501 13.98 -26.96 5.92
N THR A 502 14.59 -27.15 7.09
CA THR A 502 15.25 -28.40 7.50
C THR A 502 14.30 -29.44 8.12
N THR A 503 13.10 -29.03 8.54
CA THR A 503 12.10 -29.94 9.11
C THR A 503 11.42 -30.78 8.01
N SER A 504 11.18 -32.08 8.22
CA SER A 504 10.42 -32.88 7.25
C SER A 504 8.93 -32.50 7.22
N GLU A 505 8.24 -32.79 6.12
CA GLU A 505 6.81 -32.46 5.98
C GLU A 505 5.95 -33.12 7.08
N GLU A 506 6.27 -34.34 7.48
CA GLU A 506 5.59 -35.06 8.57
C GLU A 506 5.55 -34.28 9.89
N TRP A 507 6.63 -33.55 10.23
CA TRP A 507 6.69 -32.75 11.45
C TRP A 507 6.05 -31.38 11.30
N LEU A 508 6.05 -30.81 10.08
CA LEU A 508 5.33 -29.57 9.78
C LEU A 508 3.81 -29.74 9.81
N ASP A 509 3.34 -30.98 9.74
CA ASP A 509 1.94 -31.33 9.90
C ASP A 509 1.46 -31.32 11.36
N LYS A 510 2.39 -31.24 12.33
CA LYS A 510 2.08 -31.20 13.76
C LYS A 510 2.01 -29.76 14.25
N ASP A 511 0.79 -29.26 14.45
CA ASP A 511 0.52 -27.87 14.88
C ASP A 511 1.35 -27.45 16.11
N ALA A 512 1.47 -28.31 17.12
CA ALA A 512 2.24 -28.01 18.32
C ALA A 512 3.73 -27.83 18.05
N PHE A 513 4.31 -28.63 17.16
CA PHE A 513 5.71 -28.50 16.76
C PHE A 513 5.92 -27.20 15.99
N VAL A 514 5.05 -26.91 15.02
CA VAL A 514 5.16 -25.70 14.20
C VAL A 514 4.95 -24.43 15.03
N ALA A 515 3.96 -24.42 15.91
CA ALA A 515 3.74 -23.32 16.84
C ALA A 515 4.97 -23.09 17.74
N ALA A 516 5.61 -24.16 18.22
CA ALA A 516 6.83 -24.04 19.01
C ALA A 516 8.01 -23.52 18.17
N ALA A 517 8.17 -24.02 16.93
CA ALA A 517 9.26 -23.65 16.03
C ALA A 517 9.15 -22.23 15.47
N ILE A 518 7.93 -21.70 15.30
CA ILE A 518 7.65 -20.36 14.79
C ILE A 518 7.49 -19.34 15.92
N GLY A 519 6.97 -19.76 17.07
CA GLY A 519 6.71 -18.91 18.23
C GLY A 519 7.81 -19.00 19.29
N ASP A 520 7.42 -19.46 20.48
CA ASP A 520 8.18 -19.22 21.71
C ASP A 520 9.61 -19.78 21.70
N LEU A 521 9.87 -20.94 21.09
CA LEU A 521 11.24 -21.49 21.07
C LEU A 521 12.19 -20.63 20.23
N ALA A 522 11.71 -20.12 19.10
CA ALA A 522 12.51 -19.26 18.24
C ALA A 522 12.82 -17.94 18.96
N VAL A 523 11.81 -17.35 19.63
CA VAL A 523 11.97 -16.12 20.44
C VAL A 523 12.94 -16.34 21.61
N ILE A 524 12.84 -17.47 22.31
CA ILE A 524 13.78 -17.82 23.39
C ILE A 524 15.21 -17.98 22.86
N GLU A 525 15.38 -18.66 21.73
CA GLU A 525 16.69 -18.87 21.11
C GLU A 525 17.34 -17.53 20.74
N ILE A 526 16.62 -16.66 20.03
CA ILE A 526 17.16 -15.36 19.64
C ILE A 526 17.36 -14.45 20.86
N GLY A 527 16.48 -14.52 21.86
CA GLY A 527 16.62 -13.77 23.11
C GLY A 527 17.91 -14.10 23.87
N LYS A 528 18.36 -15.36 23.82
CA LYS A 528 19.67 -15.76 24.35
C LYS A 528 20.82 -15.11 23.58
N GLN A 529 20.74 -15.02 22.25
CA GLN A 529 21.75 -14.35 21.42
C GLN A 529 21.85 -12.85 21.77
N TYR A 530 20.70 -12.22 22.05
CA TYR A 530 20.61 -10.83 22.49
C TYR A 530 20.85 -10.63 24.01
N LYS A 531 21.16 -11.70 24.74
CA LYS A 531 21.42 -11.71 26.20
C LYS A 531 20.28 -11.10 27.03
N PHE A 532 19.03 -11.35 26.64
CA PHE A 532 17.86 -10.91 27.41
C PHE A 532 17.76 -11.66 28.74
N ASN A 533 17.51 -10.92 29.83
CA ASN A 533 17.34 -11.47 31.16
C ASN A 533 15.84 -11.51 31.52
N ALA A 534 15.14 -12.55 31.04
CA ALA A 534 13.71 -12.72 31.28
C ALA A 534 13.36 -12.88 32.78
N SER A 535 14.23 -13.54 33.55
CA SER A 535 14.08 -13.65 35.01
C SER A 535 14.10 -12.29 35.72
N ALA A 536 14.89 -11.33 35.23
CA ALA A 536 14.88 -9.97 35.78
C ALA A 536 13.54 -9.28 35.53
N ALA A 537 12.93 -9.45 34.35
CA ALA A 537 11.62 -8.92 34.03
C ALA A 537 10.52 -9.51 34.95
N GLU A 538 10.53 -10.83 35.15
CA GLU A 538 9.57 -11.51 36.04
C GLU A 538 9.71 -11.09 37.51
N SER A 539 10.95 -10.92 37.97
CA SER A 539 11.24 -10.45 39.33
C SER A 539 11.00 -8.94 39.54
N SER A 540 10.81 -8.17 38.46
CA SER A 540 10.63 -6.71 38.52
C SER A 540 9.41 -6.32 39.35
N THR A 541 9.56 -5.29 40.18
CA THR A 541 8.48 -4.70 40.98
C THR A 541 7.56 -3.82 40.13
N VAL A 542 8.09 -3.24 39.07
CA VAL A 542 7.36 -2.46 38.05
C VAL A 542 6.94 -3.32 36.86
N GLY A 543 7.03 -4.65 36.93
CA GLY A 543 6.49 -5.55 35.90
C GLY A 543 7.16 -5.51 34.51
N TYR A 544 8.22 -4.74 34.30
CA TYR A 544 9.00 -4.77 33.05
C TYR A 544 10.50 -4.59 33.31
N THR A 545 11.32 -4.90 32.30
CA THR A 545 12.73 -4.45 32.24
C THR A 545 12.98 -3.75 30.92
N LYS A 546 13.71 -2.64 30.98
CA LYS A 546 14.12 -1.87 29.79
C LYS A 546 15.63 -1.94 29.65
N ASN A 547 16.11 -2.39 28.50
CA ASN A 547 17.53 -2.36 28.14
C ASN A 547 17.67 -1.54 26.85
N LYS A 548 18.17 -0.31 26.99
CA LYS A 548 18.22 0.68 25.91
C LYS A 548 16.82 0.93 25.32
N ASP A 549 16.62 0.55 24.07
CA ASP A 549 15.41 0.68 23.26
C ASP A 549 14.52 -0.59 23.30
N ILE A 550 14.88 -1.59 24.10
CA ILE A 550 14.17 -2.87 24.18
C ILE A 550 13.43 -2.97 25.50
N LEU A 551 12.15 -3.34 25.43
CA LEU A 551 11.27 -3.54 26.58
C LEU A 551 10.86 -5.02 26.68
N LEU A 552 11.11 -5.63 27.84
CA LEU A 552 10.59 -6.96 28.17
C LEU A 552 9.46 -6.80 29.21
N LEU A 553 8.24 -7.14 28.82
CA LEU A 553 7.04 -7.01 29.64
C LEU A 553 6.78 -8.31 30.40
N SER A 554 6.75 -8.26 31.73
CA SER A 554 6.38 -9.40 32.56
C SER A 554 4.90 -9.75 32.42
N SER A 555 4.60 -11.04 32.54
CA SER A 555 3.25 -11.56 32.73
C SER A 555 2.53 -11.03 33.97
N LYS A 556 3.21 -10.33 34.91
CA LYS A 556 2.53 -9.60 36.00
C LYS A 556 1.55 -8.54 35.48
N TYR A 557 1.84 -7.92 34.34
CA TYR A 557 0.89 -7.03 33.65
C TYR A 557 -0.25 -7.75 32.94
N ALA A 558 -0.26 -9.10 32.95
CA ALA A 558 -1.34 -9.92 32.41
C ALA A 558 -2.35 -10.40 33.48
N VAL A 559 -2.12 -10.07 34.76
CA VAL A 559 -2.87 -10.60 35.91
C VAL A 559 -3.15 -9.51 36.94
N GLY A 560 -4.39 -9.42 37.44
CA GLY A 560 -4.79 -8.46 38.48
C GLY A 560 -5.50 -7.20 37.95
N GLU A 561 -5.80 -6.25 38.83
CA GLU A 561 -6.54 -5.01 38.49
C GLU A 561 -5.71 -4.00 37.67
N GLU A 562 -4.38 -4.10 37.71
CA GLU A 562 -3.45 -3.24 36.95
C GLU A 562 -3.03 -3.84 35.60
N ALA A 563 -3.70 -4.92 35.16
CA ALA A 563 -3.34 -5.58 33.91
C ALA A 563 -3.58 -4.67 32.69
N ILE A 564 -2.61 -4.63 31.78
CA ILE A 564 -2.66 -3.84 30.53
C ILE A 564 -3.09 -4.69 29.32
N PHE A 565 -2.95 -6.01 29.44
CA PHE A 565 -3.51 -7.01 28.53
C PHE A 565 -3.88 -8.28 29.32
N LYS A 566 -4.56 -9.23 28.71
CA LYS A 566 -4.84 -10.54 29.32
C LYS A 566 -4.64 -11.67 28.31
N ILE A 567 -3.91 -12.71 28.70
CA ILE A 567 -3.72 -13.91 27.88
C ILE A 567 -4.74 -14.95 28.33
N HIS A 568 -5.63 -15.33 27.42
CA HIS A 568 -6.64 -16.35 27.65
C HIS A 568 -6.15 -17.72 27.21
N LYS A 569 -6.64 -18.78 27.87
CA LYS A 569 -6.40 -20.14 27.42
C LYS A 569 -7.38 -20.46 26.29
N VAL A 570 -6.85 -20.74 25.10
CA VAL A 570 -7.63 -21.03 23.88
C VAL A 570 -7.59 -22.51 23.55
#